data_AF-A0A1Q3T3A5-F1
#
_entry.id   AF-A0A1Q3T3A5-F1
#
_cell.length_a   1.000
_cell.length_b   1.000
_cell.length_c   1.000
_cell.angle_alpha   90.00
_cell.angle_beta   90.00
_cell.angle_gamma   90.00
#
_symmetry.space_group_name_H-M   'P 1'
#
loop_
_entity.id
_entity.type
_entity.pdbx_description
1 polymer ?
#
loop_
_entity_poly.entity_id
_entity_poly.type
_entity_poly.pdbx_seq_one_letter_code
_entity_poly.pdbx_strand_id
1 'polypeptide(L)' 'MKTLELQQIQQVSGGKCQEIFELQIPLAYVDIVIEHIAKIQRKQFDPAAFLQDLTDRGLDPNLVMLDVTLACPIY' A
#
# COMPACT_ATOMS: atom_id res chain seq x y z
N MET A 1 -3.64 -10.98 -16.56
CA MET A 1 -3.99 -11.28 -15.15
C MET A 1 -4.80 -10.11 -14.63
N LYS A 2 -5.82 -10.33 -13.80
CA LYS A 2 -6.61 -9.24 -13.23
C LYS A 2 -5.93 -8.74 -11.94
N THR A 3 -5.84 -7.43 -11.74
CA THR A 3 -5.23 -6.78 -10.58
C THR A 3 -6.26 -5.96 -9.81
N LEU A 4 -6.01 -5.75 -8.53
CA LEU A 4 -6.73 -4.82 -7.66
C LEU A 4 -5.84 -3.59 -7.45
N GLU A 5 -6.43 -2.40 -7.47
CA GLU A 5 -5.72 -1.13 -7.26
C GLU A 5 -6.19 -0.50 -5.94
N LEU A 6 -5.25 -0.07 -5.10
CA LEU A 6 -5.52 0.60 -3.83
C LEU A 6 -4.71 1.87 -3.73
N GLN A 7 -5.34 2.94 -3.23
CA GLN A 7 -4.68 4.22 -2.98
C GLN A 7 -4.90 4.67 -1.55
N GLN A 8 -3.83 5.08 -0.85
CA GLN A 8 -3.89 5.70 0.48
C GLN A 8 -3.10 7.01 0.49
N ILE A 9 -3.66 8.05 1.09
CA ILE A 9 -2.97 9.33 1.30
C ILE A 9 -2.70 9.54 2.80
N GLN A 10 -1.43 9.68 3.17
CA GLN A 10 -0.96 9.96 4.51
C GLN A 10 -0.27 11.34 4.55
N GLN A 11 -0.56 12.13 5.58
CA GLN A 11 0.16 13.39 5.80
C GLN A 11 1.47 13.11 6.52
N VAL A 12 2.56 13.68 6.02
CA VAL A 12 3.90 13.57 6.62
C VAL A 12 4.53 14.94 6.81
N SER A 13 5.68 14.97 7.49
CA SER A 13 6.46 16.19 7.73
C SER A 13 5.65 17.30 8.43
N GLY A 14 4.91 16.94 9.47
CA GLY A 14 4.08 17.87 10.25
C GLY A 14 2.90 18.45 9.48
N GLY A 15 2.40 17.73 8.47
CA GLY A 15 1.27 18.16 7.62
C GLY A 15 1.66 18.93 6.37
N LYS A 16 2.98 19.08 6.11
CA LYS A 16 3.48 19.81 4.94
C LYS A 16 3.47 18.99 3.67
N CYS A 17 3.70 17.68 3.73
CA CYS A 17 3.71 16.82 2.55
C CYS A 17 2.68 15.71 2.68
N GLN A 18 2.32 15.11 1.54
CA GLN A 18 1.43 13.96 1.45
C GLN A 18 2.20 12.81 0.84
N GLU A 19 2.24 11.67 1.52
CA GLU A 19 2.63 10.39 0.93
C GLU A 19 1.39 9.72 0.35
N ILE A 20 1.47 9.40 -0.93
CA ILE A 20 0.44 8.69 -1.68
C ILE A 20 1.00 7.29 -1.95
N PHE A 21 0.36 6.28 -1.39
CA PHE A 21 0.68 4.88 -1.60
C PHE A 21 -0.30 4.33 -2.64
N GLU A 22 0.21 3.81 -3.75
CA GLU A 22 -0.56 3.15 -4.79
C GLU A 22 -0.11 1.70 -4.90
N LEU A 23 -1.02 0.76 -4.71
CA LEU A 23 -0.73 -0.67 -4.68
C LEU A 23 -1.49 -1.37 -5.79
N GLN A 24 -0.78 -2.03 -6.70
CA GLN A 24 -1.33 -2.97 -7.67
C GLN A 24 -0.94 -4.39 -7.29
N ILE A 25 -1.94 -5.23 -7.14
CA ILE A 25 -1.82 -6.55 -6.52
C ILE A 25 -2.62 -7.56 -7.34
N PRO A 26 -2.10 -8.78 -7.57
CA PRO A 26 -2.86 -9.83 -8.22
C PRO A 26 -4.13 -10.14 -7.43
N LEU A 27 -5.25 -10.37 -8.12
CA LEU A 27 -6.51 -10.77 -7.47
C LEU A 27 -6.40 -12.07 -6.65
N ALA A 28 -5.42 -12.92 -6.94
CA ALA A 28 -5.11 -14.10 -6.14
C ALA A 28 -4.67 -13.75 -4.71
N TYR A 29 -4.22 -12.50 -4.47
CA TYR A 29 -3.76 -12.01 -3.17
C TYR A 29 -4.83 -11.14 -2.50
N VAL A 30 -6.10 -11.23 -2.92
CA VAL A 30 -7.17 -10.39 -2.36
C VAL A 30 -7.42 -10.68 -0.88
N ASP A 31 -7.20 -11.92 -0.41
CA ASP A 31 -7.49 -12.30 0.97
C ASP A 31 -6.62 -11.54 1.98
N ILE A 32 -5.30 -11.51 1.75
CA ILE A 32 -4.39 -10.74 2.60
C ILE A 32 -4.68 -9.24 2.53
N VAL A 33 -5.13 -8.75 1.37
CA VAL A 33 -5.46 -7.35 1.18
C VAL A 33 -6.69 -6.94 1.98
N ILE A 34 -7.69 -7.80 2.07
CA ILE A 34 -8.86 -7.61 2.93
C ILE A 34 -8.44 -7.51 4.40
N GLU A 35 -7.45 -8.30 4.84
CA GLU A 35 -6.95 -8.23 6.23
C GLU A 35 -6.26 -6.88 6.54
N HIS A 36 -5.60 -6.28 5.56
CA HIS A 36 -4.94 -4.97 5.73
C HIS A 36 -5.83 -3.78 5.33
N ILE A 37 -7.00 -3.99 4.73
CA ILE A 37 -7.88 -2.92 4.25
C ILE A 37 -8.35 -1.99 5.36
N ALA A 38 -8.56 -2.52 6.57
CA ALA A 38 -8.92 -1.73 7.73
C ALA A 38 -7.79 -0.78 8.16
N LYS A 39 -6.52 -1.20 8.00
CA LYS A 39 -5.36 -0.34 8.25
C LYS A 39 -5.24 0.73 7.17
N ILE A 40 -5.54 0.38 5.91
CA ILE A 40 -5.59 1.33 4.80
C ILE A 40 -6.61 2.44 5.05
N GLN A 41 -7.83 2.06 5.42
CA GLN A 41 -8.91 3.02 5.72
C GLN A 41 -8.57 3.93 6.92
N ARG A 42 -7.76 3.45 7.86
CA ARG A 42 -7.32 4.19 9.05
C ARG A 42 -6.04 5.01 8.82
N LYS A 43 -5.49 5.03 7.60
CA LYS A 43 -4.20 5.67 7.28
C LYS A 43 -3.03 5.12 8.10
N GLN A 44 -3.08 3.83 8.41
CA GLN A 44 -2.08 3.08 9.17
C GLN A 44 -1.49 1.94 8.34
N PHE A 45 -1.65 1.99 7.02
CA PHE A 45 -1.03 1.00 6.14
C PHE A 45 0.49 1.13 6.21
N ASP A 46 1.14 0.03 6.54
CA ASP A 46 2.58 -0.12 6.48
C ASP A 46 2.91 -1.04 5.30
N PRO A 47 3.47 -0.49 4.21
CA PRO A 47 3.80 -1.28 3.02
C PRO A 47 4.87 -2.34 3.29
N ALA A 48 5.83 -2.09 4.19
CA ALA A 48 6.87 -3.06 4.49
C ALA A 48 6.28 -4.26 5.24
N ALA A 49 5.40 -4.00 6.22
CA ALA A 49 4.67 -5.05 6.92
C ALA A 49 3.78 -5.87 5.98
N PHE A 50 3.15 -5.23 4.99
CA PHE A 50 2.35 -5.90 3.98
C PHE A 50 3.19 -6.83 3.09
N LEU A 51 4.33 -6.36 2.57
CA LEU A 51 5.22 -7.17 1.73
C LEU A 51 5.86 -8.34 2.51
N GLN A 52 6.13 -8.15 3.80
CA GLN A 52 6.60 -9.22 4.68
C GLN A 52 5.54 -10.31 4.87
N ASP A 53 4.28 -9.92 5.12
CA ASP A 53 3.16 -10.86 5.32
C ASP A 53 2.85 -11.66 4.04
N LEU A 54 3.07 -11.08 2.85
CA LEU A 54 3.04 -11.83 1.59
C LEU A 54 4.10 -12.94 1.57
N THR A 55 5.33 -12.58 1.92
CA THR A 55 6.48 -13.50 1.92
C THR A 55 6.27 -14.63 2.94
N ASP A 56 5.78 -14.29 4.13
CA ASP A 56 5.51 -15.25 5.21
C ASP A 56 4.42 -16.28 4.83
N ARG A 57 3.50 -15.89 3.91
CA ARG A 57 2.47 -16.77 3.35
C ARG A 57 2.92 -17.53 2.09
N GLY A 58 4.18 -17.38 1.68
CA GLY A 58 4.72 -18.00 0.47
C GLY A 58 4.19 -17.39 -0.83
N LEU A 59 3.66 -16.17 -0.78
CA LEU A 59 3.27 -15.40 -1.96
C LEU A 59 4.48 -14.63 -2.48
N ASP A 60 4.53 -14.40 -3.80
CA ASP A 60 5.66 -13.70 -4.43
C ASP A 60 5.43 -12.18 -4.35
N PRO A 61 6.19 -11.44 -3.51
CA PRO A 61 6.04 -9.99 -3.40
C PRO A 61 6.46 -9.27 -4.70
N ASN A 62 7.22 -9.90 -5.61
CA ASN A 62 7.60 -9.28 -6.88
C ASN A 62 6.43 -9.13 -7.86
N LEU A 63 5.32 -9.84 -7.62
CA LEU A 63 4.09 -9.68 -8.40
C LEU A 63 3.24 -8.49 -7.92
N VAL A 64 3.68 -7.81 -6.86
CA VAL A 64 3.04 -6.64 -6.30
C VAL A 64 3.80 -5.40 -6.74
N MET A 65 3.09 -4.43 -7.32
CA MET A 65 3.63 -3.12 -7.62
C MET A 65 3.18 -2.14 -6.53
N LEU A 66 4.13 -1.52 -5.85
CA LEU A 66 3.87 -0.49 -4.86
C LEU A 66 4.59 0.79 -5.32
N ASP A 67 3.81 1.81 -5.65
CA ASP A 67 4.32 3.15 -5.91
C ASP A 67 4.08 4.03 -4.69
N VAL A 68 5.13 4.78 -4.31
CA VAL A 68 5.07 5.74 -3.21
C VAL A 68 5.44 7.11 -3.76
N THR A 69 4.46 8.02 -3.78
CA THR A 69 4.66 9.39 -4.25
C THR A 69 4.61 10.35 -3.07
N LEU A 70 5.70 11.10 -2.87
CA LEU A 70 5.73 12.20 -1.91
C LEU A 70 5.38 13.52 -2.62
N ALA A 71 4.20 14.07 -2.32
CA ALA A 71 3.75 15.36 -2.82
C ALA A 71 3.90 16.43 -1.73
N CYS A 72 4.84 17.37 -1.91
CA CYS A 72 4.96 18.56 -1.09
C CYS A 72 4.44 19.78 -1.89
N PRO A 73 3.56 20.63 -1.34
CA PRO A 73 3.16 21.87 -1.97
C PRO A 73 4.40 22.77 -2.10
N ILE A 74 4.67 23.22 -3.32
CA ILE A 74 5.71 24.20 -3.61
C ILE A 74 5.11 25.57 -3.24
N TYR A 75 5.60 26.18 -2.17
CA TYR A 75 5.24 27.55 -1.78
C TYR A 75 6.18 28.57 -2.42
#